data_AF-A0A930R5P6-F1
#
_entry.id   AF-A0A930R5P6-F1
#
_cell.length_a   1.000
_cell.length_b   1.000
_cell.length_c   1.000
_cell.angle_alpha   90.00
_cell.angle_beta   90.00
_cell.angle_gamma   90.00
#
_symmetry.space_group_name_H-M   'P 1'
#
loop_
_entity.id
_entity.type
_entity.pdbx_description
1 polymer ?
#
loop_
_entity_poly.entity_id
_entity_poly.type
_entity_poly.pdbx_seq_one_letter_code
_entity_poly.pdbx_strand_id
1 'polypeptide(L)'
;MKLEKAKSIAEALMWLGLVPQWIFMTSRGVPGGLLIAIFIMPILMIMTFVSFMMYVFIALEEKSVKDTWWQLLLTGAWLTFLLLLFTGVIRY
;
A
#
# COMPACT_ATOMS: atom_id res chain seq x y z
N MET A 1 -9.25 -15.46 -16.70
CA MET A 1 -8.36 -14.59 -17.53
C MET A 1 -8.36 -13.11 -17.14
N LYS A 2 -9.50 -12.38 -17.04
CA LYS A 2 -9.49 -10.97 -16.58
C LYS A 2 -9.15 -10.83 -15.09
N LEU A 3 -9.71 -11.69 -14.24
CA LEU A 3 -9.58 -11.61 -12.79
C LEU A 3 -8.19 -11.99 -12.27
N GLU A 4 -7.59 -13.07 -12.77
CA GLU A 4 -6.21 -13.46 -12.41
C GLU A 4 -5.20 -12.38 -12.79
N LYS A 5 -5.39 -11.75 -13.95
CA LYS A 5 -4.56 -10.61 -14.37
C LYS A 5 -4.76 -9.41 -13.44
N ALA A 6 -5.99 -9.13 -13.00
CA ALA A 6 -6.27 -8.09 -12.03
C ALA A 6 -5.62 -8.40 -10.66
N LYS A 7 -5.70 -9.64 -10.17
CA LYS A 7 -5.01 -10.09 -8.94
C LYS A 7 -3.50 -9.87 -9.03
N SER A 8 -2.88 -10.30 -10.14
CA SER A 8 -1.44 -10.12 -10.36
C SER A 8 -1.03 -8.65 -10.41
N ILE A 9 -1.81 -7.79 -11.06
CA ILE A 9 -1.55 -6.34 -11.08
C ILE A 9 -1.72 -5.73 -9.69
N ALA A 10 -2.79 -6.10 -8.97
CA ALA A 10 -3.03 -5.62 -7.60
C ALA A 10 -1.88 -6.00 -6.67
N GLU A 11 -1.34 -7.20 -6.82
CA GLU A 11 -0.22 -7.71 -6.04
C GLU A 11 1.08 -6.97 -6.36
N ALA A 12 1.36 -6.75 -7.65
CA ALA A 12 2.51 -5.96 -8.06
C ALA A 12 2.44 -4.53 -7.49
N LEU A 13 1.28 -3.87 -7.60
CA LEU A 13 1.07 -2.54 -7.03
C LEU A 13 1.20 -2.52 -5.50
N MET A 14 0.71 -3.57 -4.83
CA MET A 14 0.84 -3.72 -3.38
C MET A 14 2.30 -3.69 -2.96
N TRP A 15 3.11 -4.59 -3.51
CA TRP A 15 4.51 -4.73 -3.11
C TRP A 15 5.37 -3.55 -3.56
N LEU A 16 5.15 -3.03 -4.77
CA LEU A 16 5.84 -1.84 -5.27
C LEU A 16 5.49 -0.59 -4.46
N GLY A 17 4.28 -0.50 -3.91
CA GLY A 17 3.91 0.59 -3.01
C GLY A 17 4.47 0.39 -1.60
N LEU A 18 4.20 -0.76 -0.98
CA LEU A 18 4.48 -1.03 0.43
C LEU A 18 5.96 -1.12 0.76
N VAL A 19 6.73 -1.91 0.00
CA VAL A 19 8.13 -2.20 0.35
C VAL A 19 8.97 -0.93 0.35
N PRO A 20 8.93 -0.08 -0.69
CA PRO A 20 9.71 1.14 -0.68
C PRO A 20 9.24 2.13 0.40
N GLN A 21 7.93 2.26 0.64
CA GLN A 21 7.43 3.10 1.74
C GLN A 21 7.95 2.67 3.10
N TRP A 22 7.96 1.37 3.36
CA TRP A 22 8.49 0.82 4.60
C TRP A 22 9.99 1.07 4.74
N ILE A 23 10.75 0.90 3.66
CA ILE A 23 12.19 1.22 3.63
C ILE A 23 12.41 2.70 3.90
N PHE A 24 11.70 3.60 3.21
CA PHE A 24 11.84 5.05 3.42
C PHE A 24 11.49 5.48 4.84
N MET A 25 10.45 4.88 5.46
CA MET A 25 10.08 5.21 6.83
C MET A 25 11.07 4.68 7.89
N THR A 26 11.73 3.56 7.63
CA THR A 26 12.68 2.94 8.58
C THR A 26 14.13 3.41 8.38
N SER A 27 14.50 3.84 7.18
CA SER A 27 15.83 4.39 6.85
C SER A 27 16.01 5.85 7.31
N ARG A 28 15.98 6.10 8.62
CA ARG A 28 16.36 7.42 9.17
C ARG A 28 17.84 7.69 8.89
N GLY A 29 18.16 8.77 8.16
CA GLY A 29 19.52 9.34 8.11
C GLY A 29 20.25 9.37 6.77
N VAL A 30 19.60 9.10 5.62
CA VAL A 30 20.27 9.21 4.31
C VAL A 30 20.27 10.68 3.83
N PRO A 31 21.42 11.37 3.76
CA PRO A 31 21.49 12.74 3.26
C PRO A 31 21.19 12.72 1.75
N GLY A 32 20.10 13.39 1.34
CA GLY A 32 19.56 13.34 -0.04
C GLY A 32 18.30 12.50 -0.20
N GLY A 33 18.03 11.57 0.73
CA GLY A 33 16.82 10.74 0.72
C GLY A 33 15.54 11.54 0.97
N LEU A 34 15.61 12.65 1.69
CA LEU A 34 14.44 13.47 2.05
C LEU A 34 13.75 14.08 0.82
N LEU A 35 14.51 14.60 -0.15
CA LEU A 35 13.97 15.18 -1.38
C LEU A 35 13.32 14.11 -2.26
N ILE A 36 14.00 12.98 -2.45
CA ILE A 36 13.48 11.84 -3.23
C ILE A 36 12.21 11.28 -2.56
N ALA A 37 12.21 11.15 -1.23
CA ALA A 37 11.07 10.67 -0.47
C ALA A 37 9.84 11.58 -0.64
N ILE A 38 10.00 12.91 -0.65
CA ILE A 38 8.87 13.84 -0.82
C ILE A 38 8.15 13.64 -2.17
N PHE A 39 8.90 13.39 -3.25
CA PHE A 39 8.30 13.21 -4.58
C PHE A 39 7.78 11.79 -4.82
N ILE A 40 8.49 10.77 -4.32
CA ILE A 40 8.16 9.37 -4.60
C ILE A 40 7.11 8.83 -3.61
N MET A 41 7.14 9.23 -2.34
CA MET A 41 6.19 8.72 -1.32
C MET A 41 4.72 8.92 -1.70
N PRO A 42 4.28 10.08 -2.21
CA PRO A 42 2.88 10.25 -2.63
C PRO A 42 2.48 9.25 -3.73
N ILE A 43 3.38 9.00 -4.69
CA ILE A 43 3.14 8.03 -5.78
C ILE A 43 3.00 6.62 -5.19
N LEU A 44 3.91 6.24 -4.30
CA LEU A 44 3.87 4.93 -3.65
C LEU A 44 2.58 4.76 -2.82
N MET A 45 2.18 5.78 -2.07
CA MET A 45 0.94 5.77 -1.28
C MET A 45 -0.28 5.58 -2.17
N ILE A 46 -0.33 6.26 -3.33
CA ILE A 46 -1.38 6.06 -4.33
C ILE A 46 -1.36 4.63 -4.86
N MET A 47 -0.20 4.05 -5.16
CA MET A 47 -0.11 2.65 -5.61
C MET A 47 -0.65 1.67 -4.58
N THR A 48 -0.31 1.83 -3.30
CA THR A 48 -0.86 1.02 -2.21
C THR A 48 -2.36 1.20 -2.07
N PHE A 49 -2.86 2.43 -2.19
CA PHE A 49 -4.30 2.72 -2.13
C PHE A 49 -5.06 2.09 -3.31
N VAL A 50 -4.54 2.23 -4.53
CA VAL A 50 -5.12 1.60 -5.73
C VAL A 50 -5.12 0.08 -5.59
N SER A 51 -4.02 -0.51 -5.09
CA SER A 51 -3.95 -1.93 -4.80
C SER A 51 -5.03 -2.40 -3.81
N PHE A 52 -5.21 -1.67 -2.69
CA PHE A 52 -6.29 -1.96 -1.73
C PHE A 52 -7.67 -1.92 -2.41
N MET A 53 -7.95 -0.89 -3.19
CA MET A 53 -9.22 -0.75 -3.92
C MET A 53 -9.43 -1.89 -4.93
N MET A 54 -8.37 -2.33 -5.62
CA MET A 54 -8.43 -3.48 -6.50
C MET A 54 -8.77 -4.77 -5.73
N TYR A 55 -8.16 -5.01 -4.59
CA TYR A 55 -8.48 -6.18 -3.76
C TYR A 55 -9.91 -6.13 -3.20
N VAL A 56 -10.42 -4.95 -2.86
CA VAL A 56 -11.83 -4.78 -2.47
C VAL A 56 -12.74 -5.15 -3.64
N PHE A 57 -12.44 -4.64 -4.84
CA PHE A 57 -13.21 -4.96 -6.04
C PHE A 57 -13.19 -6.46 -6.37
N ILE A 58 -12.02 -7.09 -6.31
CA ILE A 58 -11.85 -8.53 -6.52
C ILE A 58 -12.66 -9.33 -5.50
N ALA A 59 -12.63 -8.95 -4.22
CA ALA A 59 -13.40 -9.63 -3.17
C ALA A 59 -14.92 -9.53 -3.41
N LEU A 60 -15.39 -8.38 -3.91
CA LEU A 60 -16.79 -8.18 -4.29
C LEU A 60 -17.17 -9.01 -5.52
N GLU A 61 -16.30 -9.06 -6.53
CA GLU A 61 -16.52 -9.83 -7.76
C GLU A 61 -16.55 -11.34 -7.48
N GLU A 62 -15.67 -11.83 -6.61
CA GLU A 62 -15.62 -13.24 -6.16
C GLU A 62 -16.68 -13.58 -5.12
N LYS A 63 -17.39 -12.57 -4.58
CA LYS A 63 -18.30 -12.70 -3.43
C LYS A 63 -17.67 -13.43 -2.24
N SER A 64 -16.35 -13.34 -2.13
CA SER A 64 -15.53 -14.08 -1.18
C SER A 64 -14.29 -13.27 -0.86
N VAL A 65 -13.97 -13.22 0.43
CA VAL A 65 -12.76 -12.55 0.92
C VAL A 65 -11.62 -13.56 1.12
N LYS A 66 -11.89 -14.87 1.01
CA LYS A 66 -10.92 -15.93 1.36
C LYS A 66 -9.59 -15.87 0.60
N ASP A 67 -9.59 -15.33 -0.62
CA ASP A 67 -8.39 -15.29 -1.45
C ASP A 67 -7.66 -13.93 -1.39
N THR A 68 -8.34 -12.90 -0.88
CA THR A 68 -7.87 -11.50 -0.81
C THR A 68 -7.71 -10.99 0.63
N TRP A 69 -8.05 -11.81 1.64
CA TRP A 69 -8.15 -11.38 3.03
C TRP A 69 -6.84 -10.81 3.58
N TRP A 70 -5.72 -11.48 3.34
CA TRP A 70 -4.45 -11.04 3.92
C TRP A 70 -3.93 -9.79 3.20
N GLN A 71 -4.18 -9.66 1.90
CA GLN A 71 -3.82 -8.48 1.13
C GLN A 71 -4.61 -7.27 1.59
N LEU A 72 -5.93 -7.44 1.79
CA LEU A 72 -6.82 -6.41 2.35
C LEU A 72 -6.41 -6.02 3.76
N LEU A 73 -6.06 -7.00 4.60
CA LEU A 73 -5.61 -6.75 5.97
C LEU A 73 -4.28 -5.99 5.97
N LEU A 74 -3.31 -6.40 5.15
CA LEU A 74 -1.99 -5.78 5.07
C LEU A 74 -2.09 -4.34 4.53
N THR A 75 -2.72 -4.16 3.38
CA THR A 75 -2.85 -2.83 2.75
C THR A 75 -3.75 -1.92 3.56
N GLY A 76 -4.85 -2.43 4.14
CA GLY A 76 -5.75 -1.67 5.01
C GLY A 76 -5.09 -1.24 6.32
N ALA A 77 -4.35 -2.14 6.98
CA ALA A 77 -3.59 -1.81 8.18
C ALA A 77 -2.51 -0.76 7.89
N TRP A 78 -1.80 -0.90 6.76
CA TRP A 78 -0.79 0.08 6.36
C TRP A 78 -1.40 1.47 6.08
N LEU A 79 -2.49 1.54 5.30
CA LEU A 79 -3.20 2.80 5.04
C LEU A 79 -3.72 3.44 6.33
N THR A 80 -4.24 2.64 7.27
CA THR A 80 -4.70 3.12 8.57
C THR A 80 -3.52 3.67 9.38
N PHE A 81 -2.40 2.95 9.43
CA PHE A 81 -1.19 3.41 10.08
C PHE A 81 -0.70 4.75 9.51
N LEU A 82 -0.64 4.87 8.17
CA LEU A 82 -0.28 6.11 7.50
C LEU A 82 -1.23 7.26 7.88
N LEU A 83 -2.54 7.02 7.87
CA LEU A 83 -3.53 8.02 8.28
C LEU A 83 -3.30 8.49 9.72
N LEU A 84 -3.09 7.56 10.65
CA LEU A 84 -2.84 7.86 12.06
C LEU A 84 -1.52 8.62 12.27
N LEU A 85 -0.50 8.31 11.47
CA LEU A 85 0.78 9.00 11.47
C LEU A 85 0.63 10.45 10.97
N PHE A 86 -0.02 10.66 9.82
CA PHE A 86 -0.18 11.99 9.22
C PHE A 86 -1.15 12.88 9.98
N THR A 87 -2.15 12.31 10.66
CA THR A 87 -3.04 13.04 11.57
C THR A 87 -2.39 13.34 12.93
N GLY A 88 -1.17 12.84 13.17
CA GLY A 88 -0.41 13.08 14.39
C GLY A 88 -0.95 12.38 15.63
N VAL A 89 -1.85 11.40 15.45
CA VAL A 89 -2.34 10.50 16.51
C VAL A 89 -1.22 9.59 16.97
N ILE A 90 -0.44 9.06 16.03
CA ILE A 90 0.80 8.33 16.29
C ILE A 90 1.97 9.27 15.98
N ARG A 91 2.96 9.34 16.87
CA ARG A 91 4.18 10.14 16.71
C ARG A 91 5.41 9.26 16.95
N TYR A 92 6.48 9.51 16.19
CA TYR A 92 7.77 8.82 16.24
C TYR A 92 8.93 9.77 16.51
#